data_AF-K7QE50-F1
#
_entry.id   AF-K7QE50-F1
#
_cell.length_a   1.000
_cell.length_b   1.000
_cell.length_c   1.000
_cell.angle_alpha   90.00
_cell.angle_beta   90.00
_cell.angle_gamma   90.00
#
_symmetry.space_group_name_H-M   'P 1'
#
loop_
_entity.id
_entity.type
_entity.pdbx_description
1 polymer ?
#
loop_
_entity_poly.entity_id
_entity_poly.type
_entity_poly.pdbx_seq_one_letter_code
_entity_poly.pdbx_strand_id
1 'polypeptide(L)'
;IDPNTGMKNYIANDRGGWATSSGYIRYSVTRSIHFGRVYTNGGGGSSGKDADLSEALRCLGQSLHCLEDWGAHTNYCELALIELGFNEVFPHVGNATQINLNGKRVYPLTTGTFGAVDFLHSMLGEATDHFTQSEVEEMDLALMNAQLATKGE
;
A
#
# COMPACT_ATOMS: atom_id res chain seq x y z
N ILE A 1 -21.53 3.45 -0.24
CA ILE A 1 -21.08 3.04 1.11
C ILE A 1 -21.67 1.66 1.34
N ASP A 2 -20.90 0.69 1.79
CA ASP A 2 -21.41 -0.63 2.16
C ASP A 2 -22.16 -0.52 3.50
N PRO A 3 -23.46 -0.88 3.56
CA PRO A 3 -24.25 -0.76 4.79
C PRO A 3 -23.78 -1.68 5.93
N ASN A 4 -22.95 -2.69 5.66
CA ASN A 4 -22.49 -3.63 6.68
C ASN A 4 -21.17 -3.22 7.34
N THR A 5 -20.36 -2.42 6.65
CA THR A 5 -19.05 -1.97 7.13
C THR A 5 -19.01 -0.47 7.39
N GLY A 6 -19.93 0.31 6.79
CA GLY A 6 -19.91 1.76 6.82
C GLY A 6 -18.79 2.39 5.97
N MET A 7 -18.07 1.59 5.18
CA MET A 7 -16.94 2.03 4.36
C MET A 7 -17.34 2.23 2.90
N LYS A 8 -16.51 2.92 2.10
CA LYS A 8 -16.59 2.82 0.63
C LYS A 8 -16.43 1.36 0.19
N ASN A 9 -17.16 0.96 -0.86
CA ASN A 9 -17.23 -0.43 -1.30
C ASN A 9 -15.86 -1.04 -1.67
N TYR A 10 -14.96 -0.26 -2.27
CA TYR A 10 -13.63 -0.73 -2.66
C TYR A 10 -12.66 -0.87 -1.48
N ILE A 11 -13.06 -0.59 -0.25
CA ILE A 11 -12.17 -0.70 0.91
C ILE A 11 -12.14 -2.15 1.40
N ALA A 12 -13.29 -2.66 1.85
CA ALA A 12 -13.38 -3.95 2.53
C ALA A 12 -14.64 -4.77 2.16
N ASN A 13 -15.39 -4.37 1.12
CA ASN A 13 -16.56 -5.13 0.69
C ASN A 13 -16.20 -6.16 -0.39
N ASP A 14 -15.64 -7.28 0.03
CA ASP A 14 -15.18 -8.38 -0.87
C ASP A 14 -16.34 -9.15 -1.54
N ARG A 15 -17.59 -8.87 -1.18
CA ARG A 15 -18.78 -9.55 -1.72
C ARG A 15 -19.23 -9.00 -3.07
N GLY A 16 -18.68 -7.85 -3.49
CA GLY A 16 -19.17 -7.10 -4.64
C GLY A 16 -18.60 -7.51 -6.00
N GLY A 17 -17.60 -8.39 -6.05
CA GLY A 17 -16.93 -8.76 -7.30
C GLY A 17 -16.04 -7.66 -7.90
N TRP A 18 -15.73 -6.62 -7.13
CA TRP A 18 -14.73 -5.59 -7.48
C TRP A 18 -13.47 -5.77 -6.63
N ALA A 19 -12.36 -5.19 -7.08
CA ALA A 19 -11.13 -5.15 -6.29
C ALA A 19 -11.32 -4.30 -5.02
N THR A 20 -10.72 -4.76 -3.91
CA THR A 20 -10.74 -4.04 -2.65
C THR A 20 -9.34 -3.85 -2.08
N SER A 21 -9.13 -2.78 -1.29
CA SER A 21 -7.88 -2.57 -0.54
C SER A 21 -7.60 -3.75 0.40
N SER A 22 -8.61 -4.26 1.11
CA SER A 22 -8.44 -5.41 2.01
C SER A 22 -8.07 -6.70 1.26
N GLY A 23 -8.64 -6.92 0.08
CA GLY A 23 -8.29 -8.04 -0.79
C GLY A 23 -6.88 -7.92 -1.35
N TYR A 24 -6.48 -6.69 -1.73
CA TYR A 24 -5.14 -6.38 -2.21
C TYR A 24 -4.06 -6.61 -1.14
N ILE A 25 -4.33 -6.18 0.10
CA ILE A 25 -3.46 -6.47 1.26
C ILE A 25 -3.34 -7.98 1.46
N ARG A 26 -4.46 -8.72 1.50
CA ARG A 26 -4.44 -10.18 1.68
C ARG A 26 -3.63 -10.88 0.58
N TYR A 27 -3.84 -10.48 -0.67
CA TYR A 27 -3.09 -11.00 -1.82
C TYR A 27 -1.59 -10.75 -1.68
N SER A 28 -1.21 -9.51 -1.36
CA SER A 28 0.19 -9.07 -1.29
C SER A 28 0.93 -9.74 -0.12
N VAL A 29 0.34 -9.79 1.07
CA VAL A 29 0.92 -10.49 2.24
C VAL A 29 1.08 -11.99 1.96
N THR A 30 0.07 -12.62 1.36
CA THR A 30 0.14 -14.06 1.04
C THR A 30 1.28 -14.36 0.08
N ARG A 31 1.48 -13.51 -0.94
CA ARG A 31 2.62 -13.64 -1.86
C ARG A 31 3.95 -13.36 -1.20
N SER A 32 4.04 -12.33 -0.36
CA SER A 32 5.26 -12.04 0.41
C SER A 32 5.69 -13.25 1.24
N ILE A 33 4.75 -13.87 1.97
CA ILE A 33 5.00 -15.09 2.74
C ILE A 33 5.39 -16.26 1.82
N HIS A 34 4.73 -16.41 0.67
CA HIS A 34 5.06 -17.47 -0.28
C HIS A 34 6.50 -17.36 -0.79
N PHE A 35 6.87 -16.22 -1.37
CA PHE A 35 8.21 -16.03 -1.92
C PHE A 35 9.28 -16.01 -0.83
N GLY A 36 8.98 -15.47 0.36
CA GLY A 36 9.89 -15.58 1.51
C GLY A 36 10.14 -17.03 1.94
N ARG A 37 9.11 -17.89 1.84
CA ARG A 37 9.27 -19.35 2.09
C ARG A 37 10.03 -20.04 0.97
N VAL A 38 9.80 -19.69 -0.29
CA VAL A 38 10.55 -20.25 -1.44
C VAL A 38 12.04 -19.89 -1.32
N TYR A 39 12.35 -18.63 -0.97
CA TYR A 39 13.71 -18.17 -0.73
C TYR A 39 14.39 -18.95 0.40
N THR A 40 13.73 -19.13 1.54
CA THR A 40 14.33 -19.74 2.75
C THR A 40 14.33 -21.27 2.72
N ASN A 41 13.31 -21.91 2.17
CA ASN A 41 13.06 -23.35 2.27
C ASN A 41 12.87 -24.04 0.90
N GLY A 42 13.22 -23.36 -0.20
CA GLY A 42 13.07 -23.91 -1.55
C GLY A 42 13.85 -25.21 -1.76
N GLY A 43 13.14 -26.27 -2.17
CA GLY A 43 13.74 -27.57 -2.45
C GLY A 43 14.54 -27.60 -3.75
N GLY A 44 15.41 -28.60 -3.91
CA GLY A 44 16.10 -28.87 -5.19
C GLY A 44 17.06 -27.76 -5.66
N GLY A 45 17.63 -26.97 -4.74
CA GLY A 45 18.52 -25.86 -5.07
C GLY A 45 17.79 -24.56 -5.45
N SER A 46 16.49 -24.46 -5.17
CA SER A 46 15.74 -23.22 -5.41
C SER A 46 15.82 -22.21 -4.25
N SER A 47 16.35 -22.58 -3.09
CA SER A 47 16.58 -21.69 -1.96
C SER A 47 17.69 -20.68 -2.23
N GLY A 48 17.60 -19.49 -1.63
CA GLY A 48 18.65 -18.47 -1.69
C GLY A 48 18.67 -17.65 -3.00
N LYS A 49 17.63 -17.74 -3.84
CA LYS A 49 17.52 -16.94 -5.07
C LYS A 49 17.06 -15.52 -4.75
N ASP A 50 17.89 -14.54 -5.07
CA ASP A 50 17.59 -13.12 -4.80
C ASP A 50 16.29 -12.65 -5.46
N ALA A 51 15.91 -13.20 -6.61
CA ALA A 51 14.63 -12.89 -7.26
C ALA A 51 13.41 -13.20 -6.36
N ASP A 52 13.46 -14.31 -5.60
CA ASP A 52 12.39 -14.68 -4.68
C ASP A 52 12.37 -13.75 -3.45
N LEU A 53 13.54 -13.37 -2.93
CA LEU A 53 13.61 -12.39 -1.84
C LEU A 53 13.10 -11.01 -2.28
N SER A 54 13.51 -10.53 -3.45
CA SER A 54 13.07 -9.24 -4.00
C SER A 54 11.56 -9.21 -4.23
N GLU A 55 10.97 -10.28 -4.80
CA GLU A 55 9.52 -10.35 -4.97
C GLU A 55 8.78 -10.44 -3.62
N ALA A 56 9.36 -11.13 -2.63
CA ALA A 56 8.80 -11.19 -1.27
C ALA A 56 8.74 -9.80 -0.62
N LEU A 57 9.83 -9.04 -0.71
CA LEU A 57 9.95 -7.68 -0.16
C LEU A 57 9.10 -6.68 -0.93
N ARG A 58 9.04 -6.78 -2.27
CA ARG A 58 8.16 -5.96 -3.10
C ARG A 58 6.69 -6.15 -2.73
N CYS A 59 6.25 -7.40 -2.56
CA CYS A 59 4.89 -7.72 -2.11
C CYS A 59 4.61 -7.23 -0.68
N LEU A 60 5.63 -7.26 0.21
CA LEU A 60 5.49 -6.72 1.57
C LEU A 60 5.31 -5.19 1.52
N GLY A 61 6.18 -4.48 0.80
CA GLY A 61 6.10 -3.03 0.63
C GLY A 61 4.74 -2.61 0.07
N GLN A 62 4.26 -3.31 -0.96
CA GLN A 62 2.94 -3.10 -1.54
C GLN A 62 1.79 -3.23 -0.52
N SER A 63 1.87 -4.23 0.38
CA SER A 63 0.89 -4.37 1.45
C SER A 63 0.99 -3.26 2.50
N LEU A 64 2.20 -2.90 2.90
CA LEU A 64 2.44 -1.89 3.94
C LEU A 64 2.01 -0.51 3.48
N HIS A 65 2.31 -0.16 2.23
CA HIS A 65 1.88 1.08 1.61
C HIS A 65 0.35 1.20 1.59
N CYS A 66 -0.37 0.15 1.16
CA CYS A 66 -1.83 0.18 1.17
C CYS A 66 -2.42 0.31 2.59
N LEU A 67 -1.73 -0.19 3.62
CA LEU A 67 -2.10 0.00 5.03
C LEU A 67 -1.79 1.41 5.53
N GLU A 68 -0.68 2.00 5.11
CA GLU A 68 -0.32 3.39 5.43
C GLU A 68 -1.37 4.36 4.86
N ASP A 69 -1.75 4.17 3.60
CA ASP A 69 -2.76 4.98 2.91
C ASP A 69 -4.09 5.01 3.66
N TRP A 70 -4.40 3.98 4.45
CA TRP A 70 -5.59 4.00 5.31
C TRP A 70 -5.58 5.20 6.26
N GLY A 71 -4.47 5.42 6.96
CA GLY A 71 -4.33 6.52 7.90
C GLY A 71 -4.15 7.88 7.21
N ALA A 72 -3.47 7.90 6.06
CA ALA A 72 -3.14 9.13 5.34
C ALA A 72 -4.29 9.65 4.47
N HIS A 73 -5.06 8.75 3.85
CA HIS A 73 -5.99 9.09 2.78
C HIS A 73 -7.46 8.77 3.09
N THR A 74 -7.78 8.28 4.29
CA THR A 74 -9.16 8.19 4.75
C THR A 74 -9.49 9.23 5.82
N ASN A 75 -10.78 9.45 6.05
CA ASN A 75 -11.23 10.22 7.21
C ASN A 75 -11.14 9.44 8.54
N TYR A 76 -10.42 8.32 8.60
CA TYR A 76 -10.32 7.46 9.78
C TYR A 76 -9.90 8.22 11.05
N CYS A 77 -8.93 9.13 10.94
CA CYS A 77 -8.45 9.92 12.07
C CYS A 77 -9.57 10.76 12.71
N GLU A 78 -10.40 11.42 11.90
CA GLU A 78 -11.55 12.19 12.38
C GLU A 78 -12.57 11.29 13.05
N LEU A 79 -12.87 10.14 12.43
CA LEU A 79 -13.83 9.17 12.96
C LEU A 79 -13.36 8.58 14.30
N ALA A 80 -12.06 8.30 14.43
CA ALA A 80 -11.46 7.81 15.66
C ALA A 80 -11.55 8.85 16.79
N LEU A 81 -11.29 10.12 16.50
CA LEU A 81 -11.45 11.19 17.50
C LEU A 81 -12.91 11.36 17.93
N ILE A 82 -13.85 11.33 16.98
CA ILE A 82 -15.29 11.39 17.30
C ILE A 82 -15.69 10.19 18.17
N GLU A 83 -15.19 8.99 17.86
CA GLU A 83 -15.46 7.79 18.65
C GLU A 83 -14.87 7.86 20.07
N LEU A 84 -13.71 8.52 20.24
CA LEU A 84 -13.11 8.80 21.54
C LEU A 84 -13.84 9.89 22.34
N GLY A 85 -14.91 10.50 21.79
CA GLY A 85 -15.75 11.48 22.49
C GLY A 85 -15.32 12.94 22.29
N PHE A 86 -14.41 13.22 21.35
CA PHE A 86 -14.11 14.60 20.96
C PHE A 86 -15.27 15.16 20.11
N ASN A 87 -15.86 16.27 20.55
CA ASN A 87 -17.06 16.84 19.93
C ASN A 87 -16.75 17.94 18.90
N GLU A 88 -15.60 18.60 19.03
CA GLU A 88 -15.15 19.68 18.13
C GLU A 88 -14.31 19.13 16.95
N VAL A 89 -14.82 18.06 16.33
CA VAL A 89 -14.18 17.41 15.17
C VAL A 89 -15.18 17.39 14.03
N PHE A 90 -14.83 18.06 12.93
CA PHE A 90 -15.65 18.06 11.74
C PHE A 90 -15.45 16.74 10.97
N PRO A 91 -16.50 15.95 10.72
CA PRO A 91 -16.40 14.79 9.85
C PRO A 91 -16.30 15.27 8.40
N HIS A 92 -15.27 14.85 7.66
CA HIS A 92 -15.03 15.23 6.25
C HIS A 92 -16.25 15.05 5.34
N VAL A 93 -17.09 14.06 5.66
CA VAL A 93 -18.33 13.73 4.94
C VAL A 93 -19.50 14.68 5.24
N GLY A 94 -19.38 15.53 6.26
CA GLY A 94 -20.41 16.48 6.71
C GLY A 94 -21.41 15.90 7.71
N ASN A 95 -21.96 16.76 8.57
CA ASN A 95 -22.76 16.38 9.75
C ASN A 95 -24.08 15.62 9.42
N ALA A 96 -24.67 15.85 8.24
CA ALA A 96 -25.93 15.23 7.84
C ALA A 96 -25.79 13.84 7.20
N THR A 97 -24.60 13.23 7.23
CA THR A 97 -24.30 11.99 6.49
C THR A 97 -24.24 10.72 7.35
N GLN A 98 -24.54 10.83 8.65
CA GLN A 98 -24.54 9.67 9.53
C GLN A 98 -25.46 8.55 9.03
N ILE A 99 -24.95 7.33 9.12
CA ILE A 99 -25.67 6.09 8.82
C ILE A 99 -25.94 5.33 10.12
N ASN A 100 -26.93 4.44 10.07
CA ASN A 100 -27.09 3.44 11.13
C ASN A 100 -26.26 2.21 10.76
N LEU A 101 -25.22 1.94 11.52
CA LEU A 101 -24.36 0.77 11.39
C LEU A 101 -24.50 -0.08 12.65
N ASN A 102 -25.11 -1.26 12.55
CA ASN A 102 -25.32 -2.18 13.66
C ASN A 102 -25.96 -1.53 14.92
N GLY A 103 -26.90 -0.60 14.73
CA GLY A 103 -27.59 0.11 15.81
C GLY A 103 -26.86 1.38 16.31
N LYS A 104 -25.66 1.67 15.82
CA LYS A 104 -24.88 2.88 16.16
C LYS A 104 -24.99 3.90 15.03
N ARG A 105 -25.21 5.17 15.38
CA ARG A 105 -25.10 6.29 14.43
C ARG A 105 -23.63 6.63 14.24
N VAL A 106 -23.12 6.38 13.05
CA VAL A 106 -21.70 6.60 12.69
C VAL A 106 -21.61 7.37 11.39
N TYR A 107 -20.52 8.12 11.21
CA TYR A 107 -20.21 8.70 9.93
C TYR A 107 -19.57 7.64 9.02
N PRO A 108 -19.89 7.61 7.72
CA PRO A 108 -19.27 6.69 6.80
C PRO A 108 -17.77 6.96 6.67
N LEU A 109 -17.00 5.89 6.52
CA LEU A 109 -15.58 5.97 6.23
C LEU A 109 -15.37 6.09 4.72
N THR A 110 -14.68 7.15 4.34
CA THR A 110 -14.41 7.54 2.97
C THR A 110 -12.94 7.88 2.80
N THR A 111 -12.43 7.78 1.58
CA THR A 111 -11.15 8.40 1.25
C THR A 111 -11.37 9.85 0.87
N GLY A 112 -10.32 10.66 0.99
CA GLY A 112 -10.25 11.93 0.28
C GLY A 112 -10.48 11.73 -1.22
N THR A 113 -10.87 12.81 -1.90
CA THR A 113 -10.91 12.84 -3.36
C THR A 113 -9.47 12.83 -3.86
N PHE A 114 -9.03 11.76 -4.53
CA PHE A 114 -7.80 11.81 -5.33
C PHE A 114 -8.03 12.82 -6.46
N GLY A 115 -7.40 13.98 -6.36
CA GLY A 115 -7.38 14.96 -7.45
C GLY A 115 -6.54 14.44 -8.61
N ALA A 116 -6.76 14.98 -9.81
CA ALA A 116 -5.90 14.67 -10.96
C ALA A 116 -4.41 14.95 -10.68
N VAL A 117 -4.13 15.91 -9.79
CA VAL A 117 -2.76 16.27 -9.36
C VAL A 117 -2.15 15.21 -8.45
N ASP A 118 -2.95 14.57 -7.57
CA ASP A 118 -2.46 13.47 -6.73
C ASP A 118 -2.11 12.25 -7.58
N PHE A 119 -2.94 11.92 -8.58
CA PHE A 119 -2.62 10.89 -9.57
C PHE A 119 -1.32 11.20 -10.32
N LEU A 120 -1.17 12.43 -10.82
CA LEU A 120 0.04 12.85 -11.53
C LEU A 120 1.29 12.78 -10.64
N HIS A 121 1.21 13.19 -9.38
CA HIS A 121 2.36 13.08 -8.46
C HIS A 121 2.69 11.63 -8.12
N SER A 122 1.71 10.75 -7.91
CA SER A 122 1.99 9.33 -7.66
C SER A 122 2.65 8.68 -8.88
N MET A 123 2.15 8.95 -10.09
CA MET A 123 2.69 8.35 -11.31
C MET A 123 4.05 8.96 -11.73
N LEU A 124 4.18 10.29 -11.64
CA LEU A 124 5.42 10.98 -12.00
C LEU A 124 6.49 10.82 -10.93
N GLY A 125 6.11 10.75 -9.66
CA GLY A 125 7.00 10.43 -8.55
C GLY A 125 7.55 9.02 -8.70
N GLU A 126 6.69 8.02 -8.93
CA GLU A 126 7.12 6.64 -9.19
C GLU A 126 8.01 6.53 -10.43
N ALA A 127 7.66 7.22 -11.52
CA ALA A 127 8.50 7.25 -12.73
C ALA A 127 9.86 7.91 -12.47
N THR A 128 9.87 9.06 -11.78
CA THR A 128 11.10 9.77 -11.42
C THR A 128 11.97 8.90 -10.52
N ASP A 129 11.40 8.27 -9.50
CA ASP A 129 12.09 7.34 -8.60
C ASP A 129 12.72 6.19 -9.39
N HIS A 130 11.98 5.59 -10.33
CA HIS A 130 12.48 4.55 -11.23
C HIS A 130 13.66 5.03 -12.09
N PHE A 131 13.60 6.26 -12.60
CA PHE A 131 14.69 6.86 -13.37
C PHE A 131 15.93 7.09 -12.49
N THR A 132 15.78 7.70 -11.32
CA THR A 132 16.92 7.90 -10.40
C THR A 132 17.54 6.58 -9.95
N GLN A 133 16.74 5.55 -9.69
CA GLN A 133 17.25 4.25 -9.30
C GLN A 133 18.06 3.61 -10.43
N SER A 134 17.59 3.71 -11.68
CA SER A 134 18.28 3.15 -12.85
C SER A 134 19.63 3.85 -13.11
N GLU A 135 19.67 5.18 -12.97
CA GLU A 135 20.90 5.98 -13.13
C GLU A 135 21.96 5.64 -12.07
N VAL A 136 21.54 5.43 -10.81
CA VAL A 136 22.44 5.04 -9.73
C VAL A 136 23.02 3.64 -9.98
N GLU A 137 22.19 2.70 -10.44
CA GLU A 137 22.61 1.33 -10.72
C GLU A 137 23.63 1.26 -11.89
N GLU A 138 23.43 2.07 -12.93
CA GLU A 138 24.35 2.18 -14.06
C GLU A 138 25.70 2.80 -13.64
N MET A 139 25.68 3.83 -12.78
CA MET A 139 26.88 4.43 -12.22
C MET A 139 27.68 3.44 -11.37
N ASP A 140 27.01 2.64 -10.54
CA ASP A 140 27.66 1.66 -9.66
C ASP A 140 28.30 0.52 -10.49
N LEU A 141 27.63 0.07 -11.56
CA LEU A 141 28.17 -0.86 -12.54
C LEU A 141 29.42 -0.30 -13.26
N ALA A 142 29.37 0.96 -13.68
CA ALA A 142 30.52 1.62 -14.32
C ALA A 142 31.72 1.74 -13.36
N LEU A 143 31.46 2.07 -12.09
CA LEU A 143 32.49 2.18 -11.06
C LEU A 143 33.11 0.82 -10.72
N MET A 144 32.30 -0.24 -10.58
CA MET A 144 32.78 -1.61 -10.38
C MET A 144 33.67 -2.08 -11.55
N ASN A 145 33.25 -1.81 -12.79
CA ASN A 145 34.04 -2.16 -13.98
C ASN A 145 35.38 -1.41 -14.01
N ALA A 146 35.39 -0.12 -13.64
CA ALA A 146 36.62 0.66 -13.55
C ALA A 146 37.55 0.18 -12.42
N GLN A 147 36.99 -0.22 -11.27
CA GLN A 147 37.77 -0.81 -10.16
C GLN A 147 38.37 -2.17 -10.53
N LEU A 148 37.64 -3.00 -11.30
CA LEU A 148 38.16 -4.28 -11.80
C LEU A 148 39.26 -4.07 -12.84
N ALA A 149 39.12 -3.06 -13.72
CA ALA A 149 40.14 -2.70 -14.69
C ALA A 149 41.44 -2.18 -14.04
N THR A 150 41.34 -1.50 -12.90
CA THR A 150 42.49 -0.95 -12.15
C THR A 150 43.15 -1.94 -11.19
N LYS A 151 42.49 -3.06 -10.82
CA LYS A 151 43.08 -4.17 -10.05
C LYS A 151 43.76 -5.25 -10.90
N GLY A 152 43.68 -5.13 -12.23
CA GLY A 152 44.26 -6.07 -13.19
C GLY A 152 45.68 -5.73 -13.66
N GLU A 153 46.29 -4.65 -13.15
CA GLU A 153 47.71 -4.29 -13.31
C GLU A 153 48.49 -4.58 -12.01
#